data_AF-A0A7C2IMT5-F1
#
_entry.id   AF-A0A7C2IMT5-F1
#
_cell.length_a   1.000
_cell.length_b   1.000
_cell.length_c   1.000
_cell.angle_alpha   90.00
_cell.angle_beta   90.00
_cell.angle_gamma   90.00
#
_symmetry.space_group_name_H-M   'P 1'
#
loop_
_entity.id
_entity.type
_entity.pdbx_description
1 polymer ?
#
loop_
_entity_poly.entity_id
_entity_poly.type
_entity_poly.pdbx_seq_one_letter_code
_entity_poly.pdbx_strand_id
1 'polypeptide(L)' 'MHPLDPLNCPLTGTNLIEASAGTGKTWTIAALYTRLLLEHDADGNPPPTLD' A
#
# COMPACT_ATOMS: atom_id res chain seq x y z
N MET A 1 -14.67 3.69 -12.46
CA MET A 1 -13.57 3.46 -11.51
C MET A 1 -12.41 2.85 -12.26
N HIS A 2 -11.19 3.32 -11.98
CA HIS A 2 -9.99 2.68 -12.50
C HIS A 2 -9.52 1.62 -11.50
N PRO A 3 -9.07 0.44 -11.96
CA PRO A 3 -8.41 -0.52 -11.09
C PRO A 3 -7.25 0.14 -10.35
N LEU A 4 -7.07 -0.20 -9.09
CA LEU A 4 -5.91 0.24 -8.33
C LEU A 4 -4.64 -0.31 -9.00
N ASP A 5 -3.65 0.56 -9.22
CA ASP A 5 -2.29 0.17 -9.54
C ASP A 5 -1.44 0.23 -8.26
N PRO A 6 -1.10 -0.90 -7.63
CA PRO A 6 -0.38 -0.90 -6.36
C PRO A 6 1.04 -0.35 -6.47
N LEU A 7 1.67 -0.34 -7.66
CA LEU A 7 3.04 0.16 -7.84
C LEU A 7 3.10 1.68 -7.91
N ASN A 8 2.02 2.34 -8.35
CA ASN A 8 1.96 3.78 -8.50
C ASN A 8 1.00 4.45 -7.49
N CYS A 9 0.36 3.67 -6.62
CA CYS A 9 -0.47 4.19 -5.53
C CYS A 9 0.39 5.06 -4.57
N PRO A 10 -0.05 6.27 -4.19
CA PRO A 10 0.64 7.07 -3.18
C PRO A 10 0.71 6.32 -1.83
N LEU A 11 1.89 6.27 -1.21
CA LEU A 11 2.08 5.63 0.11
C LEU A 11 1.78 6.57 1.29
N THR A 12 1.48 7.83 1.02
CA THR A 12 1.20 8.86 2.02
C THR A 12 -0.23 9.38 1.90
N GLY A 13 -0.76 9.94 3.00
CA GLY A 13 -2.14 10.41 3.06
C GLY A 13 -3.17 9.27 3.13
N THR A 14 -4.40 9.56 2.71
CA THR A 14 -5.53 8.63 2.76
C THR A 14 -5.93 8.21 1.35
N ASN A 15 -5.85 6.91 1.07
CA ASN A 15 -6.29 6.33 -0.21
C ASN A 15 -7.53 5.44 0.01
N LEU A 16 -8.56 5.63 -0.80
CA LEU A 16 -9.75 4.76 -0.81
C LEU A 16 -9.51 3.58 -1.77
N ILE A 17 -9.45 2.37 -1.22
CA ILE A 17 -9.33 1.13 -2.00
C ILE A 17 -10.66 0.39 -1.93
N GLU A 18 -11.38 0.34 -3.05
CA GLU A 18 -12.57 -0.49 -3.17
C GLU A 18 -12.23 -1.87 -3.74
N ALA A 19 -12.74 -2.93 -3.11
CA ALA A 19 -12.46 -4.30 -3.52
C ALA A 19 -13.58 -5.27 -3.12
N SER A 20 -14.18 -5.93 -4.11
CA SER A 20 -15.23 -6.95 -3.92
C SER A 20 -14.65 -8.33 -3.54
N ALA A 21 -15.52 -9.32 -3.35
CA ALA A 21 -15.08 -10.70 -3.11
C ALA A 21 -14.24 -11.22 -4.30
N GLY A 22 -13.12 -11.90 -4.00
CA GLY A 22 -12.24 -12.46 -5.03
C GLY A 22 -11.32 -11.48 -5.76
N THR A 23 -11.32 -10.17 -5.45
CA THR A 23 -10.52 -9.16 -6.19
C THR A 23 -9.15 -8.88 -5.56
N GLY A 24 -8.54 -9.86 -4.88
CA GLY A 24 -7.15 -9.75 -4.45
C GLY A 24 -6.84 -8.80 -3.28
N LYS A 25 -7.81 -8.46 -2.41
CA LYS A 25 -7.60 -7.58 -1.23
C LYS A 25 -6.31 -7.86 -0.44
N THR A 26 -6.08 -9.13 -0.09
CA THR A 26 -4.89 -9.55 0.65
C THR A 26 -3.62 -9.28 -0.14
N TRP A 27 -3.64 -9.57 -1.44
CA TRP A 27 -2.51 -9.31 -2.32
C TRP A 27 -2.23 -7.81 -2.46
N THR A 28 -3.28 -6.99 -2.61
CA THR A 28 -3.16 -5.53 -2.69
C THR A 28 -2.52 -4.95 -1.42
N ILE A 29 -2.99 -5.34 -0.24
CA ILE A 29 -2.42 -4.87 1.03
C ILE A 29 -0.98 -5.34 1.19
N ALA A 30 -0.68 -6.61 0.84
CA ALA A 30 0.69 -7.12 0.90
C ALA A 30 1.64 -6.34 -0.02
N ALA A 31 1.23 -6.04 -1.26
CA ALA A 31 2.04 -5.25 -2.19
C ALA A 31 2.30 -3.84 -1.67
N LEU A 32 1.27 -3.13 -1.17
CA LEU A 32 1.41 -1.80 -0.60
C LEU A 32 2.29 -1.80 0.66
N TYR A 33 2.17 -2.82 1.52
CA TYR A 33 3.00 -2.95 2.70
C TYR A 33 4.47 -3.26 2.36
N THR A 34 4.72 -4.12 1.36
CA THR A 34 6.07 -4.34 0.84
C THR A 34 6.68 -3.04 0.31
N ARG A 35 5.91 -2.24 -0.42
CA ARG A 35 6.37 -0.92 -0.87
C ARG A 35 6.67 0.01 0.29
N LEU A 36 5.82 0.06 1.33
CA LEU A 36 6.12 0.82 2.55
C LEU A 36 7.45 0.39 3.16
N LEU A 37 7.73 -0.91 3.30
CA LEU A 37 9.00 -1.36 3.88
C LEU A 37 10.23 -0.98 3.03
N LEU A 38 10.09 -0.95 1.70
CA LEU A 38 11.22 -0.76 0.77
C LEU A 38 11.42 0.69 0.32
N GLU A 39 10.37 1.51 0.29
CA GLU A 39 10.38 2.87 -0.25
C GLU A 39 10.38 3.94 0.86
N HIS A 40 10.11 3.58 2.13
CA HIS A 40 10.00 4.53 3.24
C HIS A 40 11.34 5.16 3.68
N ASP A 41 12.47 4.57 3.30
CA ASP A 41 13.80 5.08 3.63
C ASP A 41 14.15 6.41 2.93
N ALA A 42 13.32 6.89 1.99
CA ALA A 42 13.56 8.18 1.32
C ALA A 42 13.39 9.40 2.24
N ASP A 43 12.56 9.29 3.28
CA ASP A 43 12.17 10.41 4.14
C ASP A 43 12.78 10.36 5.55
N GLY A 44 13.62 9.36 5.86
CA GLY A 44 14.29 9.19 7.16
C GLY A 44 13.37 8.80 8.32
N ASN A 45 12.15 8.39 8.02
CA ASN A 45 11.15 8.02 8.99
C ASN A 45 11.26 6.50 9.29
N PRO A 46 11.16 6.06 10.56
CA PRO A 46 11.35 4.65 10.90
C PRO A 46 10.24 3.80 10.27
N PRO A 47 10.55 2.56 9.84
CA PRO A 47 9.56 1.67 9.25
C PRO A 47 8.38 1.48 10.21
N PRO A 48 7.16 1.28 9.67
CA PRO A 48 5.99 1.04 10.51
C PRO A 48 6.22 -0.16 11.42
N THR A 49 6.08 0.04 12.72
CA THR A 49 6.17 -1.01 13.74
C THR A 49 4.81 -1.73 13.88
N LEU A 50 4.87 -3.00 14.27
CA LEU A 50 3.70 -3.82 14.62
C LEU A 50 3.58 -3.86 16.15
N ASP A 51 3.27 -2.72 16.75
CA ASP A 51 2.94 -2.58 18.17
C ASP A 51 1.44 -2.78 18.45
#